data_AF-A0A3L7REE8-F1
#
_entry.id   AF-A0A3L7REE8-F1
#
_cell.length_a   1.000
_cell.length_b   1.000
_cell.length_c   1.000
_cell.angle_alpha   90.00
_cell.angle_beta   90.00
_cell.angle_gamma   90.00
#
_symmetry.space_group_name_H-M   'P 1'
#
loop_
_entity.id
_entity.type
_entity.pdbx_description
1 polymer ?
#
loop_
_entity_poly.entity_id
_entity_poly.type
_entity_poly.pdbx_seq_one_letter_code
_entity_poly.pdbx_strand_id
1 'polypeptide(L)' 'MTMHTRLNKGDRIRLVSMPQDPDPIPVGSLGTVIDVHEHHDWMQVDVDWDNGRSLMLTMPDDCVAIVEPDHHEPSK' A
#
# COMPACT_ATOMS: atom_id res chain seq x y z
N MET A 1 -5.67 4.67 19.87
CA MET A 1 -4.56 5.24 19.08
C MET A 1 -4.38 4.33 17.87
N THR A 2 -5.03 4.65 16.76
CA THR A 2 -4.80 3.91 15.51
C THR A 2 -3.44 4.36 15.01
N MET A 3 -2.45 3.47 15.02
CA MET A 3 -1.16 3.76 14.40
C MET A 3 -1.41 3.79 12.90
N HIS A 4 -1.56 5.00 12.33
CA HIS A 4 -1.42 5.19 10.90
C HIS A 4 0.04 5.00 10.57
N THR A 5 0.44 3.76 10.31
CA THR A 5 1.78 3.50 9.78
C THR A 5 1.83 4.12 8.39
N ARG A 6 2.71 5.11 8.20
CA ARG A 6 2.96 5.71 6.88
C ARG A 6 3.58 4.66 5.97
N LEU A 7 2.99 4.48 4.80
CA LEU A 7 3.55 3.65 3.74
C LEU A 7 4.70 4.42 3.09
N ASN A 8 5.78 3.71 2.80
CA ASN A 8 6.94 4.20 2.09
C ASN A 8 7.19 3.33 0.86
N LYS A 9 7.83 3.92 -0.15
CA LYS A 9 8.40 3.17 -1.26
C LYS A 9 9.34 2.08 -0.73
N GLY A 10 9.19 0.87 -1.25
CA GLY A 10 9.92 -0.32 -0.82
C GLY A 10 9.18 -1.18 0.20
N ASP A 11 8.15 -0.65 0.87
CA ASP A 11 7.38 -1.42 1.83
C ASP A 11 6.72 -2.62 1.14
N ARG A 12 6.88 -3.79 1.78
CA ARG A 12 6.16 -4.99 1.41
C ARG A 12 4.82 -5.00 2.13
N ILE A 13 3.73 -5.06 1.37
CA ILE A 13 2.39 -4.98 1.90
C ILE A 13 1.53 -6.18 1.54
N ARG A 14 0.48 -6.38 2.34
CA ARG A 14 -0.61 -7.31 2.09
C ARG A 14 -1.92 -6.55 2.05
N LEU A 15 -2.72 -6.77 1.00
CA LEU A 15 -4.06 -6.18 0.94
C LEU A 15 -4.96 -6.77 2.03
N VAL A 16 -5.63 -5.90 2.78
CA VAL A 16 -6.63 -6.25 3.79
C VAL A 16 -8.04 -5.98 3.27
N SER A 17 -8.29 -4.83 2.64
CA SER A 17 -9.60 -4.48 2.09
C SER A 17 -9.51 -3.46 0.96
N MET A 18 -10.43 -3.55 0.00
CA MET A 18 -10.62 -2.62 -1.12
C MET A 18 -12.11 -2.59 -1.48
N PRO A 19 -12.97 -1.98 -0.65
CA PRO A 19 -14.41 -2.19 -0.71
C PRO A 19 -15.12 -1.40 -1.81
N GLN A 20 -14.48 -0.35 -2.37
CA GLN A 20 -15.10 0.55 -3.34
C GLN A 20 -14.77 0.21 -4.80
N ASP A 21 -13.84 -0.72 -5.05
CA ASP A 21 -13.43 -1.07 -6.41
C ASP A 21 -14.31 -2.22 -6.98
N PRO A 22 -14.83 -2.09 -8.21
CA PRO A 22 -15.67 -3.12 -8.84
C PRO A 22 -14.90 -4.38 -9.27
N ASP A 23 -13.58 -4.30 -9.41
CA ASP A 23 -12.67 -5.42 -9.67
C ASP A 23 -11.45 -5.32 -8.73
N PRO A 24 -11.64 -5.56 -7.42
CA PRO A 24 -10.63 -5.28 -6.41
C PRO A 24 -9.44 -6.23 -6.53
N ILE A 25 -8.28 -5.80 -5.99
CA ILE A 25 -7.17 -6.73 -5.77
C ILE A 25 -7.67 -7.83 -4.82
N PRO A 26 -7.41 -9.13 -5.08
CA PRO A 26 -7.84 -10.18 -4.17
C PRO A 26 -7.27 -9.96 -2.77
N VAL A 27 -8.11 -10.00 -1.73
CA VAL A 27 -7.69 -9.87 -0.33
C VAL A 27 -6.59 -10.88 -0.01
N GLY A 28 -5.55 -10.38 0.64
CA GLY A 28 -4.37 -11.16 1.00
C GLY A 28 -3.30 -11.22 -0.09
N SER A 29 -3.52 -10.63 -1.27
CA SER A 29 -2.44 -10.43 -2.26
C SER A 29 -1.29 -9.62 -1.65
N LEU A 30 -0.08 -10.00 -2.03
CA LEU A 30 1.13 -9.28 -1.66
C LEU A 30 1.59 -8.37 -2.80
N GLY A 31 2.19 -7.26 -2.42
CA GLY A 31 2.76 -6.30 -3.37
C GLY A 31 3.80 -5.44 -2.70
N THR A 32 4.60 -4.76 -3.52
CA THR A 32 5.65 -3.85 -3.07
C THR A 32 5.25 -2.43 -3.45
N VAL A 33 5.27 -1.50 -2.48
CA VAL A 33 4.98 -0.08 -2.75
C VAL A 33 6.09 0.48 -3.63
N ILE A 34 5.72 1.03 -4.79
CA ILE A 34 6.67 1.62 -5.74
C ILE A 34 6.65 3.15 -5.72
N ASP A 35 5.54 3.75 -5.32
CA ASP A 35 5.41 5.20 -5.12
C ASP A 35 4.26 5.56 -4.17
N VAL A 36 4.34 6.73 -3.54
CA VAL A 36 3.32 7.28 -2.63
C VAL A 36 3.07 8.74 -2.96
N HIS A 37 1.83 9.07 -3.33
CA HIS A 37 1.41 10.44 -3.63
C HIS A 37 0.49 10.93 -2.51
N GLU A 38 1.01 11.83 -1.67
CA GLU A 38 0.23 12.46 -0.60
C GLU A 38 -0.64 13.60 -1.17
N HIS A 39 -1.94 13.56 -0.88
CA HIS A 39 -2.87 14.66 -1.09
C HIS A 39 -3.35 15.21 0.27
N HIS A 40 -4.17 16.26 0.25
CA HIS A 40 -4.58 16.96 1.47
C HIS A 40 -5.28 16.02 2.49
N ASP A 41 -6.21 15.18 2.02
CA ASP A 41 -7.04 14.33 2.87
C ASP A 41 -6.96 12.83 2.54
N TRP A 42 -6.17 12.44 1.54
CA TRP A 42 -6.04 11.06 1.06
C TRP A 42 -4.66 10.80 0.46
N MET A 43 -4.31 9.52 0.26
CA MET A 43 -3.06 9.14 -0.40
C MET A 43 -3.34 8.15 -1.53
N GLN A 44 -2.68 8.33 -2.66
CA GLN A 44 -2.59 7.33 -3.71
C GLN A 44 -1.31 6.51 -3.51
N VAL A 45 -1.41 5.19 -3.56
CA VAL A 45 -0.24 4.32 -3.42
C VAL A 45 -0.14 3.41 -4.63
N ASP A 46 0.97 3.55 -5.35
CA ASP A 46 1.27 2.68 -6.47
C ASP A 46 1.98 1.43 -5.94
N VAL A 47 1.49 0.26 -6.37
CA VAL A 47 1.95 -1.04 -5.88
C VAL A 47 2.24 -1.96 -7.06
N ASP A 48 3.41 -2.57 -7.05
CA ASP A 48 3.73 -3.72 -7.91
C ASP A 48 3.21 -4.99 -7.23
N TRP A 49 2.08 -5.51 -7.72
CA TRP A 49 1.43 -6.68 -7.13
C TRP A 49 2.00 -7.98 -7.71
N ASP A 50 2.27 -8.95 -6.85
CA ASP A 50 2.84 -10.26 -7.25
C ASP A 50 1.98 -11.03 -8.25
N ASN A 51 0.67 -10.78 -8.23
CA ASN A 51 -0.29 -11.41 -9.13
C ASN A 51 -0.32 -10.77 -10.53
N GLY A 52 0.55 -9.79 -10.80
CA GLY A 52 0.69 -9.11 -12.08
C GLY A 52 -0.35 -8.02 -12.34
N ARG A 53 -1.20 -7.68 -11.36
CA ARG A 53 -2.12 -6.54 -11.48
C ARG A 53 -1.39 -5.22 -11.24
N SER A 54 -1.94 -4.14 -11.78
CA SER A 54 -1.38 -2.79 -11.70
C SER A 54 -2.34 -1.77 -11.07
N LEU A 55 -3.26 -2.22 -10.21
CA LEU A 55 -4.22 -1.32 -9.56
C LEU A 55 -3.57 -0.60 -8.36
N MET A 56 -3.74 0.71 -8.29
CA MET A 56 -3.31 1.55 -7.16
C MET A 56 -4.23 1.39 -5.94
N LEU A 57 -3.78 1.85 -4.77
CA LEU A 57 -4.61 1.98 -3.57
C LEU A 57 -5.01 3.44 -3.35
N THR A 58 -6.20 3.63 -2.78
CA THR A 58 -6.72 4.92 -2.29
C THR A 58 -6.86 4.86 -0.77
N MET A 59 -5.95 5.49 -0.03
CA MET A 59 -6.00 5.53 1.44
C MET A 59 -6.76 6.79 1.92
N PRO A 60 -7.63 6.70 2.93
CA PRO A 60 -7.78 5.59 3.88
C PRO A 60 -8.86 4.55 3.52
N ASP A 61 -9.52 4.67 2.37
CA ASP A 61 -10.63 3.77 1.99
C ASP A 61 -10.16 2.32 1.80
N ASP A 62 -8.99 2.16 1.18
CA ASP A 62 -8.28 0.89 1.09
C ASP A 62 -7.46 0.62 2.35
N CYS A 63 -7.29 -0.66 2.67
CA CYS A 63 -6.57 -1.09 3.86
C CYS A 63 -5.50 -2.11 3.51
N VAL A 64 -4.30 -1.91 4.06
CA VAL A 64 -3.16 -2.80 3.90
C VAL A 64 -2.46 -3.04 5.24
N ALA A 65 -1.75 -4.16 5.34
CA ALA A 65 -0.81 -4.42 6.41
C ALA A 65 0.61 -4.43 5.84
N ILE A 66 1.54 -3.73 6.48
CA ILE A 66 2.97 -3.86 6.16
C ILE A 66 3.43 -5.21 6.69
N VAL A 67 3.99 -6.03 5.80
CA VAL A 67 4.55 -7.35 6.10
C VAL A 67 6.05 -7.21 6.37
N GLU A 68 6.74 -6.40 5.57
CA GLU A 68 8.16 -6.07 5.74
C GLU A 68 8.33 -4.59 5.43
N PRO A 69 8.77 -3.75 6.39
CA PRO A 69 9.04 -2.35 6.11
C PRO A 69 10.29 -2.21 5.23
N ASP A 70 10.34 -1.15 4.44
CA ASP A 70 11.57 -0.74 3.76
C ASP A 70 12.70 -0.55 4.79
N HIS A 71 13.80 -1.26 4.58
CA HIS A 71 14.98 -1.25 5.45
C HIS A 71 16.04 -0.27 4.94
N HIS A 72 15.68 0.92 4.45
CA HIS A 72 16.68 1.96 4.29
C HIS A 72 17.22 2.34 5.67
N GLU A 73 18.39 1.76 6.03
CA GLU A 73 19.25 2.35 7.03
C GLU A 73 19.44 3.83 6.67
N PRO A 74 19.27 4.78 7.62
CA PRO A 74 19.52 6.18 7.32
C PRO A 74 20.97 6.27 6.85
N SER A 75 21.16 6.63 5.57
CA SER A 75 22.49 6.88 5.03
C SER A 75 23.15 7.94 5.92
N LYS A 76 24.27 7.54 6.54
CA LYS A 76 25.08 8.32 7.48
C LYS A 76 25.42 9.71 6.95
#